data_AF-A0AAU5ZUI7-F1
#
_entry.id   AF-A0AAU5ZUI7-F1
#
_cell.length_a   1.000
_cell.length_b   1.000
_cell.length_c   1.000
_cell.angle_alpha   90.00
_cell.angle_beta   90.00
_cell.angle_gamma   90.00
#
_symmetry.space_group_name_H-M   'P 1'
#
loop_
_entity.id
_entity.type
_entity.pdbx_description
1 polymer ?
#
loop_
_entity_poly.entity_id
_entity_poly.type
_entity_poly.pdbx_seq_one_letter_code
_entity_poly.pdbx_strand_id
1 'polypeptide(L)'
;MSSTDDPETATLAFDALARWAPWSPESPTVLADAVTDLTGRISWRAAAHGLVTAAAGSPRGGRGLERALRALAEAETAAATEDVGRADADERRDRPARRRVDHLVVRLAQQAKAAPGPIRPAALAAGELLAGYDAFVPQAAAITAFHLDLDGEPGDLERLAALTEGRPALAARTARELGERLRRQAHEGDPDVLLAVVRRLGAHGGHGEGLLAAAVTGAIGARTGWAAPWRERLRALRRHPVADVRDAALDQVTAYE
;
A
#
# COMPACT_ATOMS: atom_id res chain seq x y z
N MET A 1 34.67 26.28 9.18
CA MET A 1 33.66 25.61 8.34
C MET A 1 33.23 24.35 9.07
N SER A 2 32.12 24.42 9.80
CA SER A 2 31.55 23.29 10.54
C SER A 2 30.66 22.52 9.57
N SER A 3 30.92 21.23 9.31
CA SER A 3 30.09 20.46 8.39
C SER A 3 28.73 20.20 9.04
N THR A 4 27.67 20.72 8.42
CA THR A 4 26.27 20.61 8.85
C THR A 4 25.70 19.17 8.71
N ASP A 5 26.55 18.15 8.71
CA ASP A 5 26.21 16.74 8.47
C ASP A 5 26.00 15.94 9.76
N ASP A 6 25.50 16.58 10.82
CA ASP A 6 25.09 15.86 12.01
C ASP A 6 23.69 15.22 11.80
N PRO A 7 23.58 13.87 11.79
CA PRO A 7 22.30 13.17 11.61
C PRO A 7 21.25 13.55 12.65
N GLU A 8 21.67 13.83 13.89
CA GLU A 8 20.74 14.19 14.97
C GLU A 8 20.13 15.57 14.71
N THR A 9 20.98 16.55 14.38
CA THR A 9 20.53 17.88 13.96
C THR A 9 19.60 17.83 12.74
N ALA A 10 19.94 17.03 11.71
CA ALA A 10 19.11 16.89 10.52
C ALA A 10 17.73 16.28 10.85
N THR A 11 17.69 15.29 11.75
CA THR A 11 16.43 14.67 12.20
C THR A 11 15.55 15.70 12.90
N LEU A 12 16.10 16.45 13.85
CA LEU A 12 15.36 17.50 14.56
C LEU A 12 14.85 18.59 13.61
N ALA A 13 15.65 18.97 12.60
CA ALA A 13 15.26 19.95 11.60
C ALA A 13 14.08 19.46 10.74
N PHE A 14 14.12 18.23 10.25
CA PHE A 14 13.03 17.67 9.44
C PHE A 14 11.74 17.46 10.24
N ASP A 15 11.85 17.05 11.51
CA ASP A 15 10.69 16.96 12.40
C ASP A 15 10.07 18.33 12.70
N ALA A 16 10.89 19.37 12.86
CA ALA A 16 10.42 20.74 12.99
C ALA A 16 9.70 21.21 11.71
N LEU A 17 10.30 21.01 10.54
CA LEU A 17 9.71 21.36 9.24
C LEU A 17 8.36 20.68 9.01
N ALA A 18 8.25 19.39 9.37
CA ALA A 18 7.03 18.62 9.25
C ALA A 18 5.90 19.17 10.10
N ARG A 19 6.19 19.50 11.37
CA ARG A 19 5.21 20.14 12.27
C ARG A 19 4.79 21.51 11.76
N TRP A 20 5.69 22.26 11.12
CA TRP A 20 5.41 23.59 10.62
C TRP A 20 4.77 23.62 9.22
N ALA A 21 4.65 22.48 8.54
CA ALA A 21 4.13 22.41 7.17
C ALA A 21 2.75 23.07 6.95
N PRO A 22 1.79 23.06 7.91
CA PRO A 22 0.54 23.80 7.74
C PRO A 22 0.73 25.32 7.61
N TRP A 23 1.79 25.88 8.20
CA TRP A 23 2.08 27.32 8.24
C TRP A 23 3.24 27.75 7.34
N SER A 24 4.02 26.79 6.82
CA SER A 24 5.15 27.03 5.92
C SER A 24 4.91 26.38 4.55
N PRO A 25 4.62 27.18 3.51
CA PRO A 25 4.40 26.66 2.16
C PRO A 25 5.59 25.91 1.56
N GLU A 26 6.81 26.21 2.01
CA GLU A 26 8.06 25.65 1.47
C GLU A 26 8.43 24.31 2.12
N SER A 27 7.97 24.04 3.36
CA SER A 27 8.37 22.84 4.10
C SER A 27 8.14 21.52 3.35
N PRO A 28 6.98 21.28 2.70
CA PRO A 28 6.80 20.06 1.92
C PRO A 28 7.79 19.90 0.76
N THR A 29 8.18 21.01 0.12
CA THR A 29 9.15 21.00 -0.99
C THR A 29 10.55 20.65 -0.48
N VAL A 30 10.99 21.27 0.62
CA VAL A 30 12.29 20.96 1.24
C VAL A 30 12.38 19.49 1.65
N LEU A 31 11.31 18.96 2.25
CA LEU A 31 11.22 17.56 2.63
C LEU A 31 11.24 16.64 1.39
N ALA A 32 10.49 16.98 0.34
CA ALA A 32 10.46 16.24 -0.91
C ALA A 32 11.83 16.22 -1.60
N ASP A 33 12.51 17.36 -1.71
CA ASP A 33 13.82 17.49 -2.35
C ASP A 33 14.89 16.70 -1.58
N ALA A 34 14.86 16.71 -0.25
CA ALA A 34 15.75 15.88 0.57
C ALA A 34 15.48 14.37 0.42
N VAL A 35 14.23 13.98 0.16
CA VAL A 35 13.85 12.58 -0.12
C VAL A 35 14.24 12.17 -1.54
N THR A 36 14.26 13.08 -2.51
CA THR A 36 14.58 12.76 -3.92
C THR A 36 16.06 12.91 -4.25
N ASP A 37 16.86 13.57 -3.41
CA ASP A 37 18.33 13.63 -3.57
C ASP A 37 18.97 12.24 -3.39
N LEU A 38 19.13 11.49 -4.49
CA LEU A 38 19.69 10.13 -4.48
C LEU A 38 21.17 10.08 -4.08
N THR A 39 21.85 11.23 -3.97
CA THR A 39 23.25 11.30 -3.52
C THR A 39 23.34 11.26 -1.99
N GLY A 40 22.39 11.90 -1.29
CA GLY A 40 22.28 11.96 0.16
C GLY A 40 22.01 10.61 0.84
N ARG A 41 22.81 10.27 1.86
CA ARG A 41 22.76 8.93 2.51
C ARG A 41 22.10 8.90 3.88
N ILE A 42 22.28 9.96 4.66
CA ILE A 42 22.10 9.88 6.11
C ILE A 42 20.70 10.35 6.53
N SER A 43 20.19 11.41 5.91
CA SER A 43 19.05 12.16 6.45
C SER A 43 17.73 11.95 5.69
N TRP A 44 17.75 11.27 4.53
CA TRP A 44 16.56 11.07 3.69
C TRP A 44 15.43 10.32 4.42
N ARG A 45 15.75 9.43 5.37
CA ARG A 45 14.73 8.71 6.18
C ARG A 45 13.99 9.65 7.12
N ALA A 46 14.70 10.60 7.73
CA ALA A 46 14.10 11.65 8.56
C ALA A 46 13.25 12.59 7.69
N ALA A 47 13.75 12.98 6.51
CA ALA A 47 12.96 13.76 5.56
C ALA A 47 11.70 13.01 5.09
N ALA A 48 11.79 11.72 4.81
CA ALA A 48 10.66 10.87 4.43
C ALA A 48 9.63 10.76 5.56
N HIS A 49 10.09 10.65 6.81
CA HIS A 49 9.21 10.74 7.96
C HIS A 49 8.46 12.07 7.97
N GLY A 50 9.20 13.17 7.89
CA GLY A 50 8.63 14.50 7.95
C GLY A 50 7.65 14.76 6.81
N LEU A 51 7.92 14.24 5.61
CA LEU A 51 7.05 14.35 4.46
C LEU A 51 5.70 13.65 4.66
N VAL A 52 5.71 12.43 5.21
CA VAL A 52 4.47 11.70 5.53
C VAL A 52 3.69 12.40 6.66
N THR A 53 4.38 12.93 7.67
CA THR A 53 3.77 13.74 8.73
C THR A 53 3.12 15.01 8.16
N ALA A 54 3.83 15.72 7.26
CA ALA A 54 3.31 16.90 6.58
C ALA A 54 2.08 16.57 5.71
N ALA A 55 2.10 15.41 5.04
CA ALA A 55 0.99 14.94 4.21
C ALA A 55 -0.26 14.62 5.02
N ALA A 56 -0.11 14.04 6.22
CA ALA A 56 -1.23 13.85 7.15
C ALA A 56 -1.78 15.20 7.68
N GLY A 57 -0.91 16.21 7.81
CA GLY A 57 -1.28 17.51 8.39
C GLY A 57 -1.87 18.51 7.41
N SER A 58 -1.70 18.35 6.09
CA SER A 58 -2.17 19.33 5.11
C SER A 58 -2.25 18.81 3.66
N PRO A 59 -3.15 19.36 2.82
CA PRO A 59 -3.17 19.08 1.38
C PRO A 59 -1.88 19.47 0.65
N ARG A 60 -1.16 20.48 1.15
CA ARG A 60 0.15 20.88 0.60
C ARG A 60 1.20 19.81 0.85
N GLY A 61 1.20 19.20 2.03
CA GLY A 61 2.04 18.04 2.34
C GLY A 61 1.74 16.85 1.43
N GLY A 62 0.45 16.58 1.16
CA GLY A 62 0.04 15.54 0.22
C GLY A 62 0.64 15.74 -1.17
N ARG A 63 0.56 16.96 -1.72
CA ARG A 63 1.20 17.30 -3.00
C ARG A 63 2.72 17.16 -2.98
N GLY A 64 3.37 17.48 -1.86
CA GLY A 64 4.81 17.26 -1.68
C GLY A 64 5.17 15.78 -1.76
N LEU A 65 4.37 14.92 -1.12
CA LEU A 65 4.54 13.47 -1.18
C LEU A 65 4.37 12.93 -2.61
N GLU A 66 3.31 13.34 -3.31
CA GLU A 66 3.09 12.94 -4.71
C GLU A 66 4.24 13.37 -5.62
N ARG A 67 4.75 14.61 -5.47
CA ARG A 67 5.91 15.10 -6.22
C ARG A 67 7.16 14.24 -5.94
N ALA A 68 7.43 13.90 -4.68
CA ALA A 68 8.56 13.07 -4.33
C ALA A 68 8.44 11.66 -4.94
N LEU A 69 7.26 11.03 -4.84
CA LEU A 69 7.00 9.72 -5.43
C LEU A 69 7.14 9.72 -6.94
N ARG A 70 6.63 10.76 -7.62
CA ARG A 70 6.80 10.94 -9.07
C ARG A 70 8.27 10.99 -9.45
N ALA A 71 9.04 11.88 -8.81
CA ALA A 71 10.46 12.04 -9.11
C ALA A 71 11.26 10.75 -8.85
N LEU A 72 10.96 10.02 -7.77
CA LEU A 72 11.59 8.73 -7.50
C LEU A 72 11.20 7.66 -8.55
N ALA A 73 9.93 7.62 -8.96
CA ALA A 73 9.46 6.66 -9.96
C ALA A 73 10.04 6.94 -11.35
N GLU A 74 10.12 8.21 -11.74
CA GLU A 74 10.77 8.66 -12.97
C GLU A 74 12.27 8.36 -12.95
N ALA A 75 12.96 8.62 -11.82
CA ALA A 75 14.37 8.29 -11.67
C ALA A 75 14.64 6.78 -11.77
N GLU A 76 13.75 5.95 -11.21
CA GLU A 76 13.83 4.49 -11.33
C GLU A 76 13.55 4.01 -12.77
N THR A 77 12.63 4.67 -13.48
CA THR A 77 12.29 4.33 -14.86
C THR A 77 13.42 4.70 -15.82
N ALA A 78 13.96 5.92 -15.69
CA ALA A 78 15.17 6.35 -16.39
C ALA A 78 16.34 5.43 -16.06
N ALA A 79 16.38 4.92 -14.82
CA ALA A 79 17.43 4.02 -14.41
C ALA A 79 17.40 2.66 -15.13
N ALA A 80 16.20 2.19 -15.50
CA ALA A 80 16.00 0.92 -16.17
C ALA A 80 16.29 0.95 -17.68
N THR A 81 16.32 2.13 -18.30
CA THR A 81 16.52 2.28 -19.77
C THR A 81 17.97 2.57 -20.18
N GLU A 82 18.84 2.90 -19.24
CA GLU A 82 20.27 3.10 -19.52
C GLU A 82 21.00 1.74 -19.59
N ASP A 83 21.38 1.34 -20.81
CA ASP A 83 21.89 0.01 -21.20
C ASP A 83 23.33 -0.32 -20.73
N VAL A 84 23.92 0.49 -19.83
CA VAL A 84 25.33 0.36 -19.43
C VAL A 84 25.47 0.29 -17.91
N GLY A 85 25.63 -0.95 -17.42
CA GLY A 85 26.34 -1.26 -16.17
C GLY A 85 25.76 -0.66 -14.89
N ARG A 86 24.46 -0.81 -14.63
CA ARG A 86 23.85 -0.24 -13.42
C ARG A 86 23.92 -1.17 -12.21
N ALA A 87 24.34 -0.55 -11.11
CA ALA A 87 24.22 -0.89 -9.70
C ALA A 87 22.78 -1.20 -9.23
N ASP A 88 22.09 -2.18 -9.82
CA ASP A 88 20.84 -2.71 -9.26
C ASP A 88 21.07 -3.50 -7.97
N ALA A 89 22.30 -3.95 -7.73
CA ALA A 89 22.80 -4.52 -6.49
C ALA A 89 24.30 -4.19 -6.27
N ASP A 90 24.66 -2.91 -6.29
CA ASP A 90 26.03 -2.49 -5.94
C ASP A 90 26.32 -2.74 -4.46
N GLU A 91 27.60 -2.96 -4.14
CA GLU A 91 28.12 -3.31 -2.83
C GLU A 91 27.59 -2.37 -1.72
N ARG A 92 27.34 -1.11 -2.08
CA ARG A 92 26.87 -0.07 -1.16
C ARG A 92 25.46 0.42 -1.44
N ARG A 93 24.86 0.12 -2.59
CA ARG A 93 23.56 0.68 -3.02
C ARG A 93 22.78 -0.32 -3.87
N ASP A 94 21.54 -0.55 -3.47
CA ASP A 94 20.55 -1.31 -4.23
C ASP A 94 19.39 -0.35 -4.53
N ARG A 95 19.24 0.00 -5.82
CA ARG A 95 18.11 0.75 -6.39
C ARG A 95 17.58 1.86 -5.44
N PRO A 96 18.36 2.94 -5.22
CA PRO A 96 18.07 3.90 -4.17
C PRO A 96 16.71 4.58 -4.32
N ALA A 97 16.25 4.83 -5.55
CA ALA A 97 14.92 5.39 -5.78
C ALA A 97 13.82 4.42 -5.32
N ARG A 98 13.88 3.15 -5.77
CA ARG A 98 12.98 2.08 -5.30
C ARG A 98 12.96 1.94 -3.78
N ARG A 99 14.12 1.91 -3.12
CA ARG A 99 14.21 1.76 -1.65
C ARG A 99 13.56 2.91 -0.90
N ARG A 100 13.57 4.12 -1.47
CA ARG A 100 12.90 5.28 -0.87
C ARG A 100 11.40 5.24 -1.07
N VAL A 101 10.91 4.79 -2.23
CA VAL A 101 9.48 4.53 -2.44
C VAL A 101 8.99 3.46 -1.46
N ASP A 102 9.70 2.33 -1.33
CA ASP A 102 9.36 1.27 -0.37
C ASP A 102 9.28 1.81 1.06
N HIS A 103 10.23 2.68 1.45
CA HIS A 103 10.19 3.30 2.76
C HIS A 103 8.98 4.20 2.94
N LEU A 104 8.66 5.08 1.97
CA LEU A 104 7.47 5.94 2.02
C LEU A 104 6.18 5.11 2.14
N VAL A 105 6.06 4.01 1.39
CA VAL A 105 4.92 3.07 1.48
C VAL A 105 4.77 2.51 2.90
N VAL A 106 5.88 2.05 3.50
CA VAL A 106 5.89 1.56 4.88
C VAL A 106 5.48 2.66 5.86
N ARG A 107 5.97 3.89 5.66
CA ARG A 107 5.63 5.03 6.53
C ARG A 107 4.15 5.42 6.42
N LEU A 108 3.55 5.37 5.23
CA LEU A 108 2.12 5.60 5.04
C LEU A 108 1.29 4.59 5.86
N ALA A 109 1.62 3.30 5.77
CA ALA A 109 0.95 2.26 6.54
C ALA A 109 1.14 2.44 8.06
N GLN A 110 2.33 2.86 8.51
CA GLN A 110 2.59 3.16 9.92
C GLN A 110 1.77 4.37 10.41
N GLN A 111 1.71 5.43 9.61
CA GLN A 111 0.94 6.63 9.94
C GLN A 111 -0.55 6.31 10.05
N ALA A 112 -1.07 5.49 9.15
CA ALA A 112 -2.48 5.08 9.18
C ALA A 112 -2.83 4.20 10.38
N LYS A 113 -1.88 3.43 10.93
CA LYS A 113 -2.09 2.72 12.21
C LYS A 113 -2.24 3.67 13.40
N ALA A 114 -1.55 4.81 13.38
CA ALA A 114 -1.61 5.80 14.45
C ALA A 114 -2.81 6.75 14.31
N ALA A 115 -3.09 7.21 13.08
CA ALA A 115 -4.17 8.13 12.75
C ALA A 115 -4.65 7.90 11.31
N PRO A 116 -5.62 7.00 11.07
CA PRO A 116 -6.01 6.56 9.73
C PRO A 116 -6.67 7.67 8.89
N GLY A 117 -7.56 8.47 9.49
CA GLY A 117 -8.34 9.49 8.78
C GLY A 117 -7.48 10.53 8.03
N PRO A 118 -6.57 11.24 8.71
CA PRO A 118 -5.82 12.34 8.09
C PRO A 118 -4.89 11.93 6.94
N ILE A 119 -4.29 10.73 6.98
CA ILE A 119 -3.34 10.29 5.96
C ILE A 119 -4.00 9.62 4.75
N ARG A 120 -5.22 9.09 4.91
CA ARG A 120 -5.90 8.28 3.89
C ARG A 120 -5.97 8.95 2.51
N PRO A 121 -6.37 10.23 2.35
CA PRO A 121 -6.42 10.86 1.04
C PRO A 121 -5.05 10.92 0.34
N ALA A 122 -4.00 11.27 1.08
CA ALA A 122 -2.64 11.34 0.54
C ALA A 122 -2.09 9.95 0.18
N ALA A 123 -2.43 8.92 0.98
CA ALA A 123 -2.07 7.55 0.68
C ALA A 123 -2.75 7.04 -0.60
N LEU A 124 -4.06 7.25 -0.76
CA LEU A 124 -4.77 6.82 -1.96
C LEU A 124 -4.25 7.52 -3.22
N ALA A 125 -3.99 8.84 -3.16
CA ALA A 125 -3.36 9.57 -4.26
C ALA A 125 -1.95 9.02 -4.61
N ALA A 126 -1.17 8.66 -3.59
CA ALA A 126 0.12 7.99 -3.78
C ALA A 126 -0.02 6.62 -4.45
N GLY A 127 -1.03 5.83 -4.06
CA GLY A 127 -1.34 4.54 -4.66
C GLY A 127 -1.72 4.67 -6.14
N GLU A 128 -2.60 5.61 -6.47
CA GLU A 128 -3.02 5.92 -7.85
C GLU A 128 -1.84 6.38 -8.71
N LEU A 129 -1.00 7.28 -8.18
CA LEU A 129 0.21 7.74 -8.87
C LEU A 129 1.17 6.58 -9.18
N LEU A 130 1.45 5.72 -8.20
CA LEU A 130 2.36 4.59 -8.37
C LEU A 130 1.81 3.51 -9.28
N ALA A 131 0.48 3.37 -9.38
CA ALA A 131 -0.16 2.44 -10.32
C ALA A 131 0.14 2.80 -11.79
N GLY A 132 0.44 4.07 -12.07
CA GLY A 132 0.89 4.53 -13.38
C GLY A 132 2.31 4.10 -13.79
N TYR A 133 3.07 3.47 -12.88
CA TYR A 133 4.43 2.98 -13.14
C TYR A 133 4.51 1.47 -12.93
N ASP A 134 4.79 0.71 -13.99
CA ASP A 134 4.80 -0.76 -13.96
C ASP A 134 5.67 -1.38 -12.86
N ALA A 135 6.82 -0.75 -12.59
CA ALA A 135 7.78 -1.15 -11.57
C ALA A 135 7.26 -0.99 -10.13
N PHE A 136 6.20 -0.19 -9.94
CA PHE A 136 5.65 0.21 -8.65
C PHE A 136 4.21 -0.23 -8.39
N VAL A 137 3.60 -0.99 -9.31
CA VAL A 137 2.30 -1.66 -9.09
C VAL A 137 2.26 -2.47 -7.78
N PRO A 138 3.32 -3.19 -7.33
CA PRO A 138 3.30 -3.86 -6.03
C PRO A 138 3.12 -2.91 -4.84
N GLN A 139 3.70 -1.72 -4.91
CA GLN A 139 3.62 -0.68 -3.89
C GLN A 139 2.24 0.00 -3.93
N ALA A 140 1.73 0.28 -5.13
CA ALA A 140 0.37 0.77 -5.34
C ALA A 140 -0.66 -0.19 -4.73
N ALA A 141 -0.57 -1.48 -5.04
CA ALA A 141 -1.48 -2.49 -4.51
C ALA A 141 -1.40 -2.60 -2.98
N ALA A 142 -0.21 -2.48 -2.39
CA ALA A 142 -0.04 -2.48 -0.94
C ALA A 142 -0.68 -1.24 -0.28
N ILE A 143 -0.50 -0.05 -0.85
CA ILE A 143 -1.12 1.18 -0.34
C ILE A 143 -2.63 1.08 -0.44
N THR A 144 -3.16 0.70 -1.62
CA THR A 144 -4.59 0.58 -1.87
C THR A 144 -5.21 -0.45 -0.94
N ALA A 145 -4.66 -1.66 -0.83
CA ALA A 145 -5.18 -2.70 0.05
C ALA A 145 -5.18 -2.29 1.54
N PHE A 146 -4.24 -1.44 1.96
CA PHE A 146 -4.15 -0.95 3.34
C PHE A 146 -5.11 0.22 3.64
N HIS A 147 -5.44 1.04 2.65
CA HIS A 147 -6.25 2.26 2.83
C HIS A 147 -7.65 2.17 2.22
N LEU A 148 -7.99 1.03 1.61
CA LEU A 148 -9.32 0.73 1.09
C LEU A 148 -10.38 0.98 2.15
N ASP A 149 -11.46 1.68 1.81
CA ASP A 149 -12.58 1.86 2.73
C ASP A 149 -13.58 0.74 2.50
N LEU A 150 -13.57 -0.23 3.41
CA LEU A 150 -14.40 -1.42 3.32
C LEU A 150 -15.83 -1.17 3.85
N ASP A 151 -16.06 -0.05 4.53
CA ASP A 151 -17.38 0.44 4.95
C ASP A 151 -18.02 1.34 3.87
N GLY A 152 -17.20 1.83 2.94
CA GLY A 152 -17.57 2.73 1.86
C GLY A 152 -17.90 2.02 0.54
N GLU A 153 -17.21 2.42 -0.53
CA GLU A 153 -17.61 2.01 -1.89
C GLU A 153 -17.28 0.55 -2.19
N PRO A 154 -18.27 -0.25 -2.59
CA PRO A 154 -18.09 -1.67 -2.86
C PRO A 154 -17.20 -1.96 -4.08
N GLY A 155 -16.88 -0.97 -4.91
CA GLY A 155 -16.08 -1.10 -6.14
C GLY A 155 -14.56 -1.05 -5.94
N ASP A 156 -14.09 -0.74 -4.73
CA ASP A 156 -12.65 -0.62 -4.47
C ASP A 156 -11.93 -1.98 -4.56
N LEU A 157 -12.60 -3.09 -4.23
CA LEU A 157 -12.00 -4.43 -4.31
C LEU A 157 -11.87 -4.92 -5.75
N GLU A 158 -12.81 -4.60 -6.63
CA GLU A 158 -12.70 -4.85 -8.06
C GLU A 158 -11.52 -4.06 -8.67
N ARG A 159 -11.34 -2.79 -8.28
CA ARG A 159 -10.17 -2.00 -8.70
C ARG A 159 -8.85 -2.61 -8.21
N LEU A 160 -8.83 -3.11 -6.98
CA LEU A 160 -7.66 -3.80 -6.43
C LEU A 160 -7.37 -5.11 -7.19
N ALA A 161 -8.40 -5.85 -7.58
CA ALA A 161 -8.25 -7.05 -8.40
C ALA A 161 -7.60 -6.71 -9.76
N ALA A 162 -8.15 -5.73 -10.47
CA ALA A 162 -7.65 -5.26 -11.77
C ALA A 162 -6.19 -4.78 -11.69
N LEU A 163 -5.80 -4.10 -10.61
CA LEU A 163 -4.42 -3.65 -10.39
C LEU A 163 -3.41 -4.82 -10.29
N THR A 164 -3.88 -6.01 -9.91
CA THR A 164 -3.04 -7.22 -9.77
C THR A 164 -3.19 -8.21 -10.92
N GLU A 165 -3.98 -7.86 -11.94
CA GLU A 165 -4.25 -8.73 -13.08
C GLU A 165 -2.95 -9.12 -13.82
N GLY A 166 -2.85 -10.39 -14.23
CA GLY A 166 -1.65 -10.96 -14.84
C GLY A 166 -0.45 -11.13 -13.89
N ARG A 167 -0.57 -10.79 -12.59
CA ARG A 167 0.52 -10.87 -11.60
C ARG A 167 0.14 -11.79 -10.42
N PRO A 168 0.16 -13.13 -10.60
CA PRO A 168 -0.40 -14.09 -9.62
C PRO A 168 0.25 -14.00 -8.23
N ALA A 169 1.58 -13.87 -8.15
CA ALA A 169 2.27 -13.72 -6.88
C ALA A 169 1.89 -12.42 -6.14
N LEU A 170 1.64 -11.33 -6.90
CA LEU A 170 1.17 -10.07 -6.32
C LEU A 170 -0.27 -10.21 -5.82
N ALA A 171 -1.17 -10.77 -6.64
CA ALA A 171 -2.56 -11.00 -6.28
C ALA A 171 -2.68 -11.83 -4.98
N ALA A 172 -1.92 -12.92 -4.87
CA ALA A 172 -1.89 -13.75 -3.65
C ALA A 172 -1.38 -12.98 -2.43
N ARG A 173 -0.31 -12.20 -2.57
CA ARG A 173 0.22 -11.39 -1.46
C ARG A 173 -0.79 -10.33 -1.01
N THR A 174 -1.39 -9.62 -1.95
CA THR A 174 -2.38 -8.57 -1.71
C THR A 174 -3.64 -9.13 -1.03
N ALA A 175 -4.16 -10.26 -1.51
CA ALA A 175 -5.30 -10.94 -0.88
C ALA A 175 -5.00 -11.37 0.55
N ARG A 176 -3.81 -11.95 0.81
CA ARG A 176 -3.38 -12.32 2.16
C ARG A 176 -3.30 -11.11 3.08
N GLU A 177 -2.68 -10.01 2.64
CA GLU A 177 -2.55 -8.78 3.42
C GLU A 177 -3.92 -8.19 3.79
N LEU A 178 -4.86 -8.17 2.84
CA LEU A 178 -6.25 -7.74 3.08
C LEU A 178 -6.96 -8.65 4.09
N GLY A 179 -6.85 -9.97 3.93
CA GLY A 179 -7.46 -10.93 4.86
C GLY A 179 -6.90 -10.84 6.28
N GLU A 180 -5.60 -10.57 6.44
CA GLU A 180 -4.97 -10.30 7.75
C GLU A 180 -5.40 -8.96 8.36
N ARG A 181 -5.66 -7.94 7.54
CA ARG A 181 -6.21 -6.66 8.00
C ARG A 181 -7.62 -6.86 8.55
N LEU A 182 -8.52 -7.46 7.75
CA LEU A 182 -9.91 -7.71 8.13
C LEU A 182 -10.04 -8.57 9.40
N ARG A 183 -9.17 -9.58 9.58
CA ARG A 183 -9.16 -10.39 10.82
C ARG A 183 -8.74 -9.60 12.05
N ARG A 184 -7.89 -8.58 11.90
CA ARG A 184 -7.43 -7.73 13.03
C ARG A 184 -8.40 -6.60 13.35
N GLN A 185 -9.18 -6.12 12.39
CA GLN A 185 -10.10 -5.00 12.56
C GLN A 185 -11.55 -5.48 12.65
N ALA A 186 -12.00 -5.78 13.87
CA ALA A 186 -13.30 -6.40 14.14
C ALA A 186 -14.52 -5.62 13.62
N HIS A 187 -14.40 -4.31 13.40
CA HIS A 187 -15.52 -3.45 12.98
C HIS A 187 -15.42 -2.98 11.52
N GLU A 188 -14.42 -3.44 10.77
CA GLU A 188 -14.20 -2.96 9.41
C GLU A 188 -15.04 -3.73 8.39
N GLY A 189 -15.81 -3.00 7.59
CA GLY A 189 -16.65 -3.48 6.50
C GLY A 189 -17.94 -4.15 6.97
N ASP A 190 -19.07 -3.67 6.46
CA ASP A 190 -20.38 -4.30 6.66
C ASP A 190 -20.38 -5.72 6.05
N PRO A 191 -20.66 -6.78 6.83
CA PRO A 191 -20.69 -8.15 6.31
C PRO A 191 -21.63 -8.36 5.12
N ASP A 192 -22.81 -7.73 5.09
CA ASP A 192 -23.78 -7.92 4.01
C ASP A 192 -23.32 -7.23 2.72
N VAL A 193 -22.73 -6.04 2.85
CA VAL A 193 -22.10 -5.32 1.71
C VAL A 193 -20.94 -6.14 1.16
N LEU A 194 -20.04 -6.60 2.02
CA LEU A 194 -18.89 -7.40 1.62
C LEU A 194 -19.31 -8.74 1.00
N LEU A 195 -20.37 -9.38 1.51
CA LEU A 195 -20.91 -10.61 0.93
C LEU A 195 -21.38 -10.38 -0.52
N ALA A 196 -22.01 -9.24 -0.82
CA ALA A 196 -22.40 -8.89 -2.18
C ALA A 196 -21.19 -8.68 -3.08
N VAL A 197 -20.14 -8.03 -2.59
CA VAL A 197 -18.89 -7.80 -3.34
C VAL A 197 -18.18 -9.12 -3.67
N VAL A 198 -17.96 -9.99 -2.68
CA VAL A 198 -17.26 -11.26 -2.91
C VAL A 198 -18.04 -12.20 -3.84
N ARG A 199 -19.38 -12.07 -3.89
CA ARG A 199 -20.20 -12.80 -4.86
C ARG A 199 -19.92 -12.35 -6.28
N ARG A 200 -19.80 -11.04 -6.53
CA ARG A 200 -19.44 -10.50 -7.85
C ARG A 200 -18.02 -10.89 -8.24
N LEU A 201 -17.03 -10.64 -7.37
CA LEU A 201 -15.63 -11.00 -7.59
C LEU A 201 -15.49 -12.49 -7.96
N GLY A 202 -16.08 -13.36 -7.16
CA GLY A 202 -16.01 -14.80 -7.40
C GLY A 202 -16.87 -15.32 -8.56
N ALA A 203 -17.63 -14.46 -9.25
CA ALA A 203 -18.37 -14.81 -10.47
C ALA A 203 -17.58 -14.45 -11.75
N HIS A 204 -16.68 -13.46 -11.69
CA HIS A 204 -15.80 -13.10 -12.81
C HIS A 204 -14.81 -14.22 -13.18
N GLY A 205 -14.49 -15.11 -12.22
CA GLY A 205 -13.68 -16.31 -12.45
C GLY A 205 -12.17 -16.06 -12.57
N GLY A 206 -11.73 -14.81 -12.49
CA GLY A 206 -10.33 -14.41 -12.53
C GLY A 206 -9.55 -14.82 -11.28
N HIS A 207 -8.22 -14.89 -11.42
CA HIS A 207 -7.32 -15.31 -10.35
C HIS A 207 -7.28 -14.28 -9.20
N GLY A 208 -7.13 -12.98 -9.52
CA GLY A 208 -7.05 -11.93 -8.51
C GLY A 208 -8.37 -11.73 -7.76
N GLU A 209 -9.48 -11.68 -8.50
CA GLU A 209 -10.83 -11.57 -7.94
C GLU A 209 -11.16 -12.76 -7.04
N GLY A 210 -10.82 -13.97 -7.47
CA GLY A 210 -11.05 -15.19 -6.70
C GLY A 210 -10.26 -15.22 -5.40
N LEU A 211 -8.99 -14.80 -5.42
CA LEU A 211 -8.15 -14.75 -4.22
C LEU A 211 -8.63 -13.67 -3.23
N LEU A 212 -9.01 -12.49 -3.71
CA LEU A 212 -9.62 -11.45 -2.87
C LEU A 212 -10.95 -11.95 -2.27
N ALA A 213 -11.80 -12.60 -3.08
CA ALA A 213 -13.04 -13.19 -2.59
C ALA A 213 -12.80 -14.26 -1.51
N ALA A 214 -11.77 -15.10 -1.66
CA ALA A 214 -11.40 -16.10 -0.66
C ALA A 214 -10.89 -15.46 0.63
N ALA A 215 -10.01 -14.45 0.54
CA ALA A 215 -9.47 -13.76 1.70
C ALA A 215 -10.57 -13.06 2.53
N VAL A 216 -11.48 -12.33 1.87
CA VAL A 216 -12.61 -11.66 2.52
C VAL A 216 -13.58 -12.70 3.10
N THR A 217 -13.88 -13.77 2.37
CA THR A 217 -14.75 -14.87 2.85
C THR A 217 -14.19 -15.53 4.11
N GLY A 218 -12.90 -15.81 4.15
CA GLY A 218 -12.24 -16.38 5.34
C GLY A 218 -12.29 -15.44 6.54
N ALA A 219 -11.96 -14.16 6.33
CA ALA A 219 -11.93 -13.18 7.41
C ALA A 219 -13.33 -12.89 7.99
N ILE A 220 -14.31 -12.59 7.13
CA ILE A 220 -15.68 -12.27 7.60
C ILE A 220 -16.43 -13.52 8.02
N GLY A 221 -16.19 -14.66 7.36
CA GLY A 221 -16.73 -15.95 7.76
C GLY A 221 -16.34 -16.29 9.20
N ALA A 222 -15.05 -16.20 9.54
CA ALA A 222 -14.61 -16.40 10.93
C ALA A 222 -15.25 -15.39 11.91
N ARG A 223 -15.30 -14.10 11.53
CA ARG A 223 -15.87 -13.03 12.36
C ARG A 223 -17.36 -13.23 12.66
N THR A 224 -18.10 -13.80 11.72
CA THR A 224 -19.55 -14.04 11.83
C THR A 224 -19.89 -15.44 12.35
N GLY A 225 -18.90 -16.21 12.84
CA GLY A 225 -19.11 -17.58 13.30
C GLY A 225 -19.59 -18.52 12.18
N TRP A 226 -19.16 -18.25 10.94
CA TRP A 226 -19.53 -18.99 9.74
C TRP A 226 -21.05 -19.08 9.51
N ALA A 227 -21.72 -17.92 9.54
CA ALA A 227 -23.12 -17.82 9.14
C ALA A 227 -23.37 -18.46 7.76
N ALA A 228 -24.60 -18.95 7.54
CA ALA A 228 -24.94 -19.76 6.36
C ALA A 228 -24.51 -19.14 5.01
N PRO A 229 -24.72 -17.83 4.75
CA PRO A 229 -24.33 -17.22 3.47
C PRO A 229 -22.81 -17.26 3.22
N TRP A 230 -21.99 -17.16 4.27
CA TRP A 230 -20.53 -17.24 4.18
C TRP A 230 -20.05 -18.66 3.93
N ARG A 231 -20.69 -19.67 4.55
CA ARG A 231 -20.40 -21.09 4.25
C ARG A 231 -20.76 -21.46 2.83
N GLU A 232 -21.87 -20.94 2.30
CA GLU A 232 -22.25 -21.12 0.90
C GLU A 232 -21.22 -20.51 -0.05
N ARG A 233 -20.76 -19.29 0.24
CA ARG A 233 -19.70 -18.64 -0.53
C ARG A 233 -18.40 -19.43 -0.50
N LEU A 234 -17.99 -19.94 0.66
CA LEU A 234 -16.80 -20.78 0.78
C LEU A 234 -16.92 -22.06 -0.06
N ARG A 235 -18.08 -22.75 -0.01
CA ARG A 235 -18.32 -23.94 -0.83
C ARG A 235 -18.24 -23.65 -2.33
N ALA A 236 -18.71 -22.48 -2.77
CA ALA A 236 -18.58 -22.05 -4.16
C ALA A 236 -17.11 -21.84 -4.54
N LEU A 237 -16.32 -21.18 -3.67
CA LEU A 237 -14.88 -20.95 -3.90
C LEU A 237 -14.05 -22.24 -3.93
N ARG A 238 -14.39 -23.24 -3.11
CA ARG A 238 -13.76 -24.57 -3.18
C ARG A 238 -13.99 -25.30 -4.50
N ARG A 239 -14.96 -24.86 -5.30
CA ARG A 239 -15.25 -25.37 -6.65
C ARG A 239 -14.85 -24.40 -7.76
N HIS A 240 -14.08 -23.36 -7.44
CA HIS A 240 -13.65 -22.33 -8.40
C HIS A 240 -12.77 -22.95 -9.52
N PRO A 241 -12.82 -22.46 -10.77
CA PRO A 241 -12.02 -23.00 -11.86
C PRO A 241 -10.50 -22.85 -11.65
N VAL A 242 -10.06 -21.76 -11.02
CA VAL A 242 -8.64 -21.49 -10.69
C VAL A 242 -8.20 -22.31 -9.48
N ALA A 243 -7.11 -23.08 -9.63
CA ALA A 243 -6.59 -23.97 -8.58
C ALA A 243 -6.19 -23.22 -7.30
N ASP A 244 -5.39 -22.17 -7.41
CA ASP A 244 -4.92 -21.40 -6.25
C ASP A 244 -6.08 -20.81 -5.41
N VAL A 245 -7.20 -20.48 -6.05
CA VAL A 245 -8.41 -19.98 -5.37
C VAL A 245 -9.11 -21.12 -4.61
N ARG A 246 -9.15 -22.34 -5.19
CA ARG A 246 -9.67 -23.51 -4.49
C ARG A 246 -8.81 -23.83 -3.28
N ASP A 247 -7.49 -23.82 -3.44
CA ASP A 247 -6.55 -24.15 -2.38
C ASP A 247 -6.66 -23.14 -1.23
N ALA A 248 -6.66 -21.84 -1.53
CA ALA A 248 -6.89 -20.79 -0.54
C ALA A 248 -8.24 -20.93 0.20
N ALA A 249 -9.28 -21.45 -0.47
CA ALA A 249 -10.58 -21.73 0.12
C ALA A 249 -10.63 -23.06 0.90
N LEU A 250 -9.79 -24.04 0.57
CA LEU A 250 -9.65 -25.30 1.30
C LEU A 250 -8.89 -25.09 2.61
N ASP A 251 -7.92 -24.18 2.65
CA ASP A 251 -7.19 -23.78 3.86
C ASP A 251 -8.09 -23.16 4.95
N GLN A 252 -9.28 -22.68 4.58
CA GLN A 252 -10.23 -22.12 5.56
C GLN A 252 -10.91 -23.24 6.35
N VAL A 253 -10.64 -23.31 7.65
CA VAL A 253 -11.25 -24.25 8.58
C VAL A 253 -12.50 -23.63 9.21
N THR A 254 -13.65 -24.30 9.08
CA THR A 254 -14.94 -23.81 9.62
C THR A 254 -15.37 -24.50 10.91
N ALA A 255 -14.81 -25.68 11.20
CA ALA A 255 -15.08 -26.48 12.40
C ALA A 255 -13.92 -27.49 12.58
N TYR A 256 -13.68 -27.92 13.83
CA TYR A 256 -12.77 -29.01 14.18
C TYR A 256 -13.61 -30.22 14.66
N GLU A 257 -13.08 -31.43 14.47
CA GLU A 257 -13.64 -32.67 14.99
C GLU A 257 -13.27 -32.89 16.47
#